data_AF-A0A2E5F9C0-F1
#
_entry.id   AF-A0A2E5F9C0-F1
#
_cell.length_a   1.000
_cell.length_b   1.000
_cell.length_c   1.000
_cell.angle_alpha   90.00
_cell.angle_beta   90.00
_cell.angle_gamma   90.00
#
_symmetry.space_group_name_H-M   'P 1'
#
loop_
_entity.id
_entity.type
_entity.pdbx_description
1 polymer ?
#
loop_
_entity_poly.entity_id
_entity_poly.type
_entity_poly.pdbx_seq_one_letter_code
_entity_poly.pdbx_strand_id
1 'polypeptide(L)' 'MAWQEFFAAVALVLILEGMIPFISPEALRKTYQRLVEMDDKAIRLSGLISMIAGVILLTFVR' A
#
# COMPACT_ATOMS: atom_id res chain seq x y z
N MET A 1 -4.28 22.44 -11.73
CA MET A 1 -5.23 21.69 -10.86
C MET A 1 -4.83 20.22 -10.74
N ALA A 2 -4.80 19.41 -11.81
CA ALA A 2 -4.46 17.97 -11.72
C ALA A 2 -3.09 17.63 -11.07
N TRP A 3 -2.06 18.47 -11.26
CA TRP A 3 -0.74 18.24 -10.64
C TRP A 3 -0.77 18.35 -9.12
N GLN A 4 -1.60 19.24 -8.55
CA GLN A 4 -1.71 19.38 -7.10
C GLN A 4 -2.39 18.16 -6.47
N GLU A 5 -3.43 17.62 -7.11
CA GLU A 5 -4.09 16.38 -6.66
C GLU A 5 -3.12 15.19 -6.70
N PHE A 6 -2.29 15.10 -7.74
CA PHE A 6 -1.27 14.07 -7.84
C PHE A 6 -0.26 14.16 -6.70
N PHE A 7 0.32 15.35 -6.45
CA PHE A 7 1.26 15.53 -5.34
C PHE A 7 0.60 15.30 -3.97
N ALA A 8 -0.68 15.66 -3.80
CA ALA A 8 -1.42 15.38 -2.58
C ALA A 8 -1.62 13.87 -2.37
N ALA A 9 -1.99 13.12 -3.41
CA ALA A 9 -2.11 11.67 -3.34
C ALA A 9 -0.77 11.01 -2.98
N VAL A 10 0.34 11.46 -3.59
CA VAL A 10 1.69 10.97 -3.26
C VAL A 10 2.07 11.30 -1.82
N ALA A 11 1.78 12.52 -1.35
CA ALA A 11 2.04 12.91 0.04
C ALA A 11 1.27 12.04 1.04
N LEU A 12 0.00 11.73 0.76
CA LEU A 12 -0.80 10.84 1.60
C LEU A 12 -0.22 9.43 1.65
N VAL A 13 0.22 8.87 0.52
CA VAL A 13 0.89 7.56 0.48
C VAL A 13 2.16 7.57 1.34
N LEU A 14 2.99 8.61 1.25
CA LEU A 14 4.21 8.73 2.06
C LEU A 14 3.92 8.83 3.57
N ILE A 15 2.89 9.60 3.95
CA ILE A 15 2.48 9.70 5.36
C ILE A 15 2.02 8.34 5.87
N LEU A 16 1.14 7.65 5.12
CA LEU A 16 0.60 6.34 5.52
C LEU A 16 1.69 5.26 5.59
N GLU A 17 2.58 5.18 4.61
CA GLU A 17 3.74 4.28 4.61
C GLU A 17 4.69 4.58 5.78
N GLY A 18 4.87 5.86 6.15
CA GLY A 18 5.71 6.28 7.28
C GLY A 18 5.10 6.05 8.67
N MET A 19 3.77 5.95 8.78
CA MET A 19 3.10 5.78 10.08
C MET A 19 3.43 4.46 10.75
N ILE A 20 3.37 3.34 10.02
CA ILE A 20 3.64 2.00 10.58
C ILE A 20 5.07 1.88 11.14
N PRO A 21 6.16 2.22 10.39
CA PRO A 21 7.52 2.17 10.92
C PRO A 21 7.73 3.13 12.10
N PHE A 22 7.03 4.26 12.13
CA PHE A 22 7.14 5.23 13.23
C PHE A 22 6.47 4.74 14.52
N ILE A 23 5.26 4.17 14.41
CA ILE A 23 4.48 3.69 15.56
C ILE A 23 5.06 2.37 16.10
N SER A 24 5.36 1.41 15.22
CA SER A 24 5.86 0.09 15.64
C SER A 24 6.81 -0.50 14.60
N PRO A 25 8.13 -0.21 14.71
CA PRO A 25 9.12 -0.79 13.83
C PRO A 25 9.21 -2.31 13.97
N GLU A 26 8.86 -2.87 15.13
CA GLU A 26 8.84 -4.32 15.36
C GLU A 26 7.72 -5.01 14.56
N ALA A 27 6.51 -4.43 14.55
CA ALA A 27 5.39 -4.97 13.77
C ALA A 27 5.69 -4.98 12.27
N LEU A 28 6.32 -3.91 11.76
CA LEU A 28 6.77 -3.84 10.37
C LEU A 28 7.78 -4.94 10.06
N ARG A 29 8.79 -5.12 10.92
CA ARG A 29 9.85 -6.12 10.73
C ARG A 29 9.28 -7.55 10.71
N LYS A 30 8.33 -7.87 11.60
CA LYS A 30 7.61 -9.16 11.60
C LYS A 30 6.78 -9.38 10.33
N THR A 31 6.15 -8.33 9.82
CA THR A 31 5.35 -8.40 8.58
C THR A 31 6.25 -8.69 7.38
N TYR A 32 7.39 -8.01 7.28
CA TYR A 32 8.36 -8.28 6.22
C TYR A 32 8.97 -9.68 6.29
N GLN A 33 9.28 -10.18 7.49
CA GLN A 33 9.76 -11.56 7.64
C GLN A 33 8.74 -12.58 7.09
N ARG A 34 7.46 -12.40 7.42
CA ARG A 34 6.39 -13.23 6.86
C ARG A 34 6.28 -13.12 5.35
N LEU A 35 6.41 -11.91 4.80
CA LEU A 35 6.38 -11.68 3.36
C LEU A 35 7.53 -12.39 2.62
N VAL A 36 8.74 -12.41 3.20
CA VAL A 36 9.89 -13.12 2.61
C VAL A 36 9.71 -14.63 2.62
N GLU A 37 8.96 -15.17 3.58
CA GLU A 37 8.64 -16.59 3.67
C GLU A 37 7.48 -17.01 2.73
N MET A 38 6.75 -16.06 2.15
CA MET A 38 5.64 -16.34 1.23
C MET A 38 6.14 -16.60 -0.19
N ASP A 39 5.49 -17.54 -0.89
CA ASP A 39 5.75 -17.77 -2.31
C ASP A 39 5.47 -16.52 -3.15
N ASP A 40 6.34 -16.24 -4.13
CA ASP A 40 6.20 -15.12 -5.07
C ASP A 40 4.81 -15.07 -5.73
N LYS A 41 4.21 -16.23 -6.01
CA LYS A 41 2.87 -16.32 -6.59
C LYS A 41 1.80 -15.75 -5.66
N ALA A 42 1.90 -16.02 -4.36
CA ALA A 42 0.96 -15.52 -3.36
C ALA A 42 1.10 -13.99 -3.20
N ILE A 43 2.33 -13.47 -3.16
CA ILE A 43 2.61 -12.02 -3.09
C ILE A 43 2.07 -11.31 -4.33
N ARG A 44 2.28 -11.88 -5.53
CA ARG A 44 1.75 -11.30 -6.77
C ARG A 44 0.22 -11.31 -6.82
N LEU A 45 -0.41 -12.39 -6.33
CA LEU A 45 -1.87 -12.49 -6.29
C LEU A 45 -2.48 -11.50 -5.30
N SER A 46 -1.92 -11.34 -4.11
CA SER A 46 -2.39 -10.35 -3.14
C SER A 46 -2.24 -8.93 -3.69
N GLY A 47 -1.13 -8.64 -4.37
CA GLY A 47 -0.93 -7.39 -5.09
C GLY A 47 -1.97 -7.16 -6.18
N LEU A 48 -2.29 -8.18 -6.99
CA LEU A 48 -3.31 -8.10 -8.03
C LEU A 48 -4.70 -7.81 -7.47
N ILE A 49 -5.09 -8.50 -6.38
CA ILE A 49 -6.37 -8.28 -5.71
C ILE A 49 -6.44 -6.84 -5.18
N SER A 50 -5.36 -6.34 -4.57
CA SER A 50 -5.28 -4.96 -4.07
C SER A 50 -5.41 -3.93 -5.19
N MET A 51 -4.73 -4.14 -6.33
CA MET A 51 -4.84 -3.25 -7.50
C MET A 51 -6.27 -3.22 -8.04
N ILE A 52 -6.93 -4.38 -8.20
CA ILE A 52 -8.31 -4.46 -8.68
C ILE A 52 -9.26 -3.75 -7.71
N ALA A 53 -9.12 -4.00 -6.41
CA ALA A 53 -9.91 -3.31 -5.39
C ALA A 53 -9.72 -1.78 -5.46
N GLY A 54 -8.48 -1.31 -5.67
CA GLY A 54 -8.17 0.11 -5.84
C GLY A 54 -8.86 0.73 -7.07
N VAL A 55 -8.85 0.04 -8.22
CA VAL A 55 -9.55 0.49 -9.44
C VAL A 55 -11.06 0.56 -9.22
N ILE A 56 -11.62 -0.46 -8.58
CA ILE A 56 -13.05 -0.50 -8.25
C ILE A 56 -13.42 0.68 -7.35
N LEU A 57 -12.67 0.89 -6.26
CA LEU A 57 -12.91 1.99 -5.33
C LEU A 57 -12.77 3.35 -6.02
N LEU A 58 -11.76 3.53 -6.86
CA LEU A 58 -11.57 4.75 -7.63
C LEU A 58 -12.78 5.05 -8.54
N THR A 59 -13.36 4.02 -9.15
CA THR A 59 -14.55 4.12 -10.02
C THR A 59 -15.85 4.37 -9.25
N PHE A 60 -15.91 4.00 -7.97
CA PHE A 60 -17.05 4.34 -7.12
C PHE A 60 -16.97 5.76 -6.54
N VAL A 61 -15.76 6.24 -6.26
CA VAL A 61 -15.53 7.55 -5.64
C VAL A 61 -15.46 8.67 -6.68
N ARG A 62 -15.09 8.36 -7.93
CA ARG A 62 -15.06 9.28 -9.07
C ARG A 62 -15.95 8.78 -10.20
#